data_AF-A0A067S8F7-F1
#
_entry.id   AF-A0A067S8F7-F1
#
_cell.length_a   1.000
_cell.length_b   1.000
_cell.length_c   1.000
_cell.angle_alpha   90.00
_cell.angle_beta   90.00
_cell.angle_gamma   90.00
#
_symmetry.space_group_name_H-M   'P 1'
#
loop_
_entity.id
_entity.type
_entity.pdbx_description
1 polymer ?
#
loop_
_entity_poly.entity_id
_entity_poly.type
_entity_poly.pdbx_seq_one_letter_code
_entity_poly.pdbx_strand_id
1 'polypeptide(L)'
;MGPGSRHDLLDDHFGFWNYEKYIGMGKTLMRRYQKALPERNKQVEAHNGFTSSLNPDDVAEWTKMCEDWDRDEFPRSVENPYYVEGADITQEKARKALEEEEQRWLDKGGTALHEISPSLFLIQGLDIEDAQ
;
A
#
# COMPACT_ATOMS: atom_id res chain seq x y z
N MET A 1 15.71 33.14 38.55
CA MET A 1 14.96 32.01 37.97
C MET A 1 13.85 31.65 38.95
N GLY A 2 12.68 32.30 38.81
CA GLY A 2 11.52 32.02 39.67
C GLY A 2 10.78 30.76 39.21
N PRO A 3 10.03 30.09 40.10
CA PRO A 3 9.19 28.96 39.72
C PRO A 3 8.19 29.41 38.64
N GLY A 4 8.18 28.73 37.49
CA GLY A 4 7.39 29.10 36.31
C GLY A 4 8.24 29.48 35.09
N SER A 5 9.47 29.96 35.28
CA SER A 5 10.30 30.48 34.17
C SER A 5 10.60 29.45 33.07
N ARG A 6 10.64 28.16 33.40
CA ARG A 6 10.79 27.10 32.40
C ARG A 6 9.55 26.96 31.51
N HIS A 7 8.37 27.10 32.10
CA HIS A 7 7.10 26.96 31.38
C HIS A 7 6.92 28.14 30.42
N ASP A 8 7.16 29.36 30.90
CA ASP A 8 7.08 30.59 30.10
C ASP A 8 8.05 30.53 28.91
N LEU A 9 9.30 30.11 29.14
CA LEU A 9 10.27 29.94 28.06
C LEU A 9 9.80 28.92 27.02
N LEU A 10 9.25 27.79 27.43
CA LEU A 10 8.75 26.79 26.48
C LEU A 10 7.55 27.31 25.67
N ASP A 11 6.63 28.01 26.31
CA ASP A 11 5.45 28.59 25.65
C ASP A 11 5.86 29.65 24.62
N ASP A 12 6.79 30.54 24.96
CA ASP A 12 7.33 31.54 24.03
C ASP A 12 7.99 30.89 22.80
N HIS A 13 8.79 29.83 23.02
CA HIS A 13 9.45 29.12 21.92
C HIS A 13 8.44 28.40 21.02
N PHE A 14 7.44 27.74 21.60
CA PHE A 14 6.39 27.07 20.84
C PHE A 14 5.49 28.06 20.10
N GLY A 15 5.15 29.17 20.74
CA GLY A 15 4.41 30.28 20.14
C GLY A 15 5.13 30.86 18.93
N PHE A 16 6.43 31.17 19.07
CA PHE A 16 7.25 31.64 17.96
C PHE A 16 7.34 30.62 16.83
N TRP A 17 7.56 29.34 17.14
CA TRP A 17 7.64 28.30 16.13
C TRP A 17 6.32 28.08 15.38
N ASN A 18 5.19 28.20 16.07
CA ASN A 18 3.88 28.18 15.43
C ASN A 18 3.67 29.40 14.53
N TYR A 19 4.05 30.60 14.99
CA TYR A 19 4.00 31.81 14.16
C TYR A 19 4.84 31.66 12.88
N GLU A 20 6.07 31.16 12.98
CA GLU A 20 6.92 30.88 11.81
C GLU A 20 6.27 29.88 10.84
N LYS A 21 5.64 28.82 11.37
CA LYS A 21 4.88 27.87 10.53
C LYS A 21 3.75 28.58 9.81
N TYR A 22 2.96 29.41 10.49
CA TYR A 22 1.84 30.13 9.87
C TYR A 22 2.30 31.06 8.74
N ILE A 23 3.33 31.90 8.97
CA ILE A 23 3.84 32.81 7.94
C ILE A 23 4.56 32.06 6.81
N GLY A 24 5.14 30.89 7.10
CA GLY A 24 5.83 30.03 6.12
C GLY A 24 4.90 29.06 5.37
N MET A 25 3.66 28.89 5.83
CA MET A 25 2.74 27.86 5.31
C MET A 25 2.41 28.09 3.85
N GLY A 26 2.12 29.34 3.45
CA GLY A 26 1.79 29.68 2.06
C GLY A 26 2.91 29.31 1.08
N LYS A 27 4.17 29.65 1.41
CA LYS A 27 5.35 29.28 0.60
C LYS A 27 5.52 27.76 0.51
N THR A 28 5.33 27.06 1.63
CA THR A 28 5.43 25.61 1.68
C THR A 28 4.35 24.93 0.84
N LEU A 29 3.10 25.36 0.97
CA LEU A 29 1.97 24.86 0.20
C LEU A 29 2.14 25.13 -1.29
N MET A 30 2.59 26.34 -1.68
CA MET A 30 2.86 26.66 -3.08
C MET A 30 3.92 25.73 -3.69
N ARG A 31 5.04 25.51 -2.98
CA ARG A 31 6.08 24.59 -3.43
C ARG A 31 5.57 23.15 -3.57
N ARG A 32 4.73 22.69 -2.63
CA ARG A 32 4.11 21.35 -2.68
C ARG A 32 3.14 21.25 -3.84
N TYR A 33 2.31 22.27 -4.06
CA TYR A 33 1.36 22.35 -5.17
C TYR A 33 2.07 22.28 -6.53
N GLN A 34 3.15 23.04 -6.71
CA GLN A 34 3.95 23.02 -7.94
C GLN A 34 4.54 21.64 -8.24
N LYS A 35 4.88 20.87 -7.20
CA LYS A 35 5.33 19.47 -7.36
C LYS A 35 4.17 18.50 -7.59
N ALA A 36 3.05 18.70 -6.90
CA ALA A 36 1.89 17.83 -7.00
C ALA A 36 1.20 17.95 -8.36
N LEU A 37 1.21 19.13 -8.98
CA LEU A 37 0.54 19.36 -10.26
C LEU A 37 1.03 18.47 -11.42
N PRO A 38 2.34 18.37 -11.73
CA PRO A 38 2.81 17.47 -12.78
C PRO A 38 2.56 16.01 -12.43
N GLU A 39 2.71 15.61 -11.16
CA GLU A 39 2.43 14.23 -10.72
C GLU A 39 0.95 13.90 -10.87
N ARG A 40 0.04 14.80 -10.48
CA ARG A 40 -1.40 14.66 -10.71
C ARG A 40 -1.70 14.45 -12.19
N ASN A 41 -1.06 15.19 -13.08
CA ASN A 41 -1.29 15.02 -14.52
C ASN A 41 -0.80 13.66 -15.01
N LYS A 42 0.38 13.20 -14.58
CA LYS A 42 0.86 11.85 -14.90
C LYS A 42 -0.09 10.76 -14.41
N GLN A 43 -0.57 10.88 -13.16
CA GLN A 43 -1.49 9.91 -12.58
C GLN A 43 -2.84 9.90 -13.30
N VAL A 44 -3.35 11.07 -13.72
CA VAL A 44 -4.59 11.15 -14.52
C VAL A 44 -4.43 10.47 -15.87
N GLU A 45 -3.33 10.71 -16.58
CA GLU A 45 -3.07 10.06 -17.86
C GLU A 45 -2.92 8.53 -17.70
N ALA A 46 -2.18 8.10 -16.67
CA ALA A 46 -2.02 6.67 -16.35
C ALA A 46 -3.37 6.01 -16.02
N HIS A 47 -4.19 6.67 -15.20
CA HIS A 47 -5.52 6.21 -14.86
C HIS A 47 -6.40 6.09 -16.10
N ASN A 48 -6.50 7.14 -16.91
CA ASN A 48 -7.31 7.14 -18.13
C ASN A 48 -6.88 6.05 -19.11
N GLY A 49 -5.57 5.89 -19.30
CA GLY A 49 -5.00 4.84 -20.15
C GLY A 49 -5.34 3.43 -19.64
N PHE A 50 -5.23 3.20 -18.33
CA PHE A 50 -5.59 1.94 -17.70
C PHE A 50 -7.09 1.66 -17.81
N THR A 51 -7.94 2.62 -17.44
CA THR A 51 -9.40 2.51 -17.54
C THR A 51 -9.86 2.21 -18.97
N SER A 52 -9.22 2.81 -19.98
CA SER A 52 -9.55 2.58 -21.39
C SER A 52 -9.22 1.16 -21.87
N SER A 53 -8.34 0.45 -21.17
CA SER A 53 -7.96 -0.93 -21.50
C SER A 53 -8.87 -1.98 -20.84
N LEU A 54 -9.74 -1.57 -19.91
CA LEU A 54 -10.64 -2.44 -19.17
C LEU A 54 -12.02 -2.54 -19.82
N ASN A 55 -12.80 -3.54 -19.42
CA ASN A 55 -14.19 -3.67 -19.82
C ASN A 55 -15.01 -2.50 -19.24
N PRO A 56 -15.77 -1.76 -20.07
CA PRO A 56 -16.57 -0.63 -19.61
C PRO A 56 -17.60 -0.98 -18.53
N ASP A 57 -18.17 -2.19 -18.57
CA ASP A 57 -19.18 -2.63 -17.60
C ASP A 57 -18.56 -2.78 -16.20
N ASP A 58 -17.38 -3.41 -16.12
CA ASP A 58 -16.64 -3.59 -14.86
C ASP A 58 -16.19 -2.24 -14.29
N VAL A 59 -15.76 -1.32 -15.16
CA VAL A 59 -15.40 0.06 -14.76
C VAL A 59 -16.61 0.79 -14.17
N ALA A 60 -17.78 0.66 -14.78
CA ALA A 60 -18.99 1.32 -14.32
C ALA A 60 -19.45 0.76 -12.95
N GLU A 61 -19.41 -0.56 -12.78
CA GLU A 61 -19.71 -1.22 -11.51
C GLU A 61 -18.77 -0.75 -10.41
N TRP A 62 -17.45 -0.79 -10.66
CA TRP A 62 -16.44 -0.38 -9.69
C TRP A 62 -16.53 1.10 -9.31
N THR A 63 -16.76 1.96 -10.31
CA THR A 63 -16.92 3.41 -10.08
C THR A 63 -18.12 3.67 -9.16
N LYS A 64 -19.23 2.96 -9.40
CA LYS A 64 -20.41 3.06 -8.55
C LYS A 64 -20.15 2.59 -7.13
N MET A 65 -19.43 1.48 -6.94
CA MET A 65 -19.04 1.02 -5.60
C MET A 65 -18.19 2.07 -4.85
N CYS A 66 -17.23 2.70 -5.53
CA CYS A 66 -16.42 3.78 -4.95
C CYS A 66 -17.28 4.99 -4.55
N GLU A 67 -18.19 5.44 -5.43
CA GLU A 67 -19.08 6.57 -5.17
C GLU A 67 -20.07 6.29 -4.03
N ASP A 68 -20.64 5.08 -3.99
CA ASP A 68 -21.57 4.66 -2.93
C ASP A 68 -20.84 4.59 -1.58
N TRP A 69 -19.61 4.07 -1.58
CA TRP A 69 -18.77 4.08 -0.39
C TRP A 69 -18.43 5.50 0.06
N ASP A 70 -17.97 6.39 -0.82
CA ASP A 70 -17.56 7.76 -0.46
C ASP A 70 -18.72 8.61 0.08
N ARG A 71 -19.95 8.37 -0.39
CA ARG A 71 -21.15 9.04 0.08
C ARG A 71 -21.68 8.53 1.42
N ASP A 72 -21.31 7.32 1.81
CA ASP A 72 -21.80 6.70 3.03
C ASP A 72 -21.24 7.39 4.29
N GLU A 73 -22.12 7.65 5.25
CA GLU A 73 -21.75 8.34 6.50
C GLU A 73 -21.22 7.35 7.54
N PHE A 74 -20.44 7.84 8.51
CA PHE A 74 -19.93 6.96 9.56
C PHE A 74 -21.01 6.69 10.63
N PRO A 75 -21.25 5.43 11.04
CA PRO A 75 -20.55 4.20 10.65
C PRO A 75 -20.99 3.69 9.27
N ARG A 76 -19.99 3.36 8.43
CA ARG A 76 -20.22 2.90 7.05
C ARG A 76 -20.93 1.55 7.05
N SER A 77 -21.95 1.44 6.22
CA SER A 77 -22.83 0.29 6.00
C SER A 77 -22.57 -0.42 4.67
N VAL A 78 -21.98 0.28 3.69
CA VAL A 78 -21.63 -0.27 2.36
C VAL A 78 -20.35 -1.10 2.47
N GLU A 79 -20.12 -2.02 1.54
CA GLU A 79 -18.87 -2.78 1.46
C GLU A 79 -17.70 -1.87 1.05
N ASN A 80 -16.51 -2.10 1.62
CA ASN A 80 -15.33 -1.28 1.30
C ASN A 80 -14.68 -1.75 -0.01
N PRO A 81 -14.78 -1.00 -1.11
CA PRO A 81 -14.18 -1.41 -2.39
C PRO A 81 -12.65 -1.46 -2.32
N TYR A 82 -12.02 -0.77 -1.39
CA TYR A 82 -10.56 -0.76 -1.26
C TYR A 82 -10.02 -1.89 -0.37
N TYR A 83 -10.91 -2.66 0.25
CA TYR A 83 -10.53 -3.81 1.06
C TYR A 83 -10.62 -5.08 0.22
N VAL A 84 -9.48 -5.72 -0.01
CA VAL A 84 -9.42 -7.00 -0.72
C VAL A 84 -9.18 -8.10 0.30
N GLU A 85 -10.19 -8.92 0.57
CA GLU A 85 -10.02 -10.12 1.40
C GLU A 85 -9.10 -11.13 0.69
N GLY A 86 -8.02 -11.54 1.35
CA GLY A 86 -7.18 -12.65 0.89
C GLY A 86 -6.03 -12.30 -0.05
N ALA A 87 -5.69 -11.02 -0.23
CA ALA A 87 -4.50 -10.62 -0.99
C ALA A 87 -3.17 -11.08 -0.34
N ASP A 88 -3.18 -11.37 0.96
CA ASP A 88 -2.02 -11.86 1.69
C ASP A 88 -1.95 -13.39 1.63
N ILE A 89 -1.39 -13.93 0.55
CA ILE A 89 -0.89 -15.30 0.59
C ILE A 89 0.32 -15.29 1.52
N THR A 90 0.16 -15.85 2.72
CA THR A 90 1.30 -16.03 3.62
C THR A 90 2.32 -16.96 2.98
N GLN A 91 3.60 -16.76 3.30
CA GLN A 91 4.68 -17.62 2.80
C GLN A 91 4.38 -19.09 3.08
N GLU A 92 3.79 -19.41 4.25
CA GLU A 92 3.33 -20.76 4.58
C GLU A 92 2.25 -21.32 3.63
N LYS A 93 1.25 -20.51 3.27
CA LYS A 93 0.21 -20.91 2.29
C LYS A 93 0.82 -21.12 0.90
N ALA A 94 1.78 -20.29 0.50
CA ALA A 94 2.50 -20.45 -0.76
C ALA A 94 3.36 -21.73 -0.76
N ARG A 95 4.12 -21.99 0.32
CA ARG A 95 4.91 -23.22 0.50
C ARG A 95 4.02 -24.46 0.40
N LYS A 96 2.89 -24.48 1.10
CA LYS A 96 1.94 -25.58 1.07
C LYS A 96 1.39 -25.83 -0.35
N ALA A 97 1.06 -24.78 -1.10
CA ALA A 97 0.57 -24.93 -2.47
C ALA A 97 1.63 -25.54 -3.40
N LEU A 98 2.90 -25.14 -3.25
CA LEU A 98 4.03 -25.71 -4.01
C LEU A 98 4.28 -27.18 -3.65
N GLU A 99 4.19 -27.54 -2.37
CA GLU A 99 4.31 -28.93 -1.92
C GLU A 99 3.18 -29.82 -2.47
N GLU A 100 1.94 -29.32 -2.46
CA GLU A 100 0.79 -30.04 -3.03
C GLU A 100 0.93 -30.23 -4.56
N GLU A 101 1.48 -29.24 -5.28
CA GLU A 101 1.73 -29.35 -6.71
C GLU A 101 2.81 -30.40 -7.03
N GLU A 102 3.88 -30.42 -6.24
CA GLU A 102 4.95 -31.41 -6.38
C GLU A 102 4.45 -32.84 -6.08
N GLN A 103 3.64 -33.02 -5.03
CA GLN A 103 2.99 -34.31 -4.74
C GLN A 103 2.14 -34.79 -5.92
N ARG A 104 1.31 -33.91 -6.51
CA ARG A 104 0.50 -34.25 -7.68
C ARG A 104 1.35 -34.62 -8.90
N TRP A 105 2.53 -34.02 -9.05
CA TRP A 105 3.44 -34.35 -10.15
C TRP A 105 4.10 -35.72 -9.94
N LEU A 106 4.51 -36.04 -8.71
CA LEU A 106 5.03 -37.36 -8.34
C LEU A 106 3.96 -38.45 -8.54
N ASP A 107 2.72 -38.20 -8.13
CA ASP A 107 1.59 -39.14 -8.30
C ASP A 107 1.29 -39.46 -9.78
N LYS A 108 1.61 -38.53 -10.69
CA LYS A 108 1.49 -38.72 -12.14
C LYS A 108 2.69 -39.44 -12.77
N GLY A 109 3.65 -39.90 -11.96
CA GLY A 109 4.85 -40.60 -12.42
C GLY A 109 6.02 -39.67 -12.75
N GLY A 110 6.01 -38.43 -12.24
CA GLY A 110 7.17 -37.55 -12.30
C GLY A 110 8.35 -38.12 -11.51
N THR A 111 9.57 -37.90 -11.99
CA THR A 111 10.80 -38.40 -11.36
C THR A 111 11.66 -37.25 -10.88
N ALA A 112 11.84 -37.11 -9.57
CA ALA A 112 12.72 -36.10 -9.00
C ALA A 112 14.17 -36.35 -9.47
N LEU A 113 14.74 -35.37 -10.20
CA LEU A 113 16.10 -35.44 -10.72
C LEU A 113 17.16 -35.19 -9.62
N HIS A 114 16.76 -34.44 -8.58
CA HIS A 114 17.61 -34.02 -7.47
C HIS A 114 16.96 -34.39 -6.14
N GLU A 115 17.78 -34.49 -5.08
CA GLU A 115 17.32 -34.80 -3.72
C GLU A 115 16.45 -33.67 -3.13
N ILE A 116 16.59 -32.45 -3.65
CA ILE A 116 15.86 -31.26 -3.23
C ILE A 116 14.95 -30.81 -4.38
N SER A 117 13.69 -30.52 -4.05
CA SER A 117 12.72 -29.93 -4.96
C SER A 117 13.17 -28.55 -5.46
N PRO A 118 12.88 -28.17 -6.72
CA PRO A 118 13.08 -26.81 -7.19
C PRO A 118 12.42 -25.74 -6.29
N SER A 119 11.24 -26.02 -5.72
CA SER A 119 10.54 -25.09 -4.83
C SER A 119 11.31 -24.90 -3.51
N LEU A 120 11.77 -26.00 -2.91
CA LEU A 120 12.55 -26.00 -1.68
C LEU A 120 13.91 -25.32 -1.86
N PHE A 121 14.56 -25.50 -3.02
CA PHE A 121 15.81 -24.82 -3.36
C PHE A 121 15.65 -23.30 -3.39
N LEU A 122 14.59 -22.79 -4.04
CA LEU A 122 14.30 -21.35 -4.09
C LEU A 122 13.99 -20.80 -2.69
N ILE A 123 13.21 -21.54 -1.89
CA ILE A 123 12.90 -21.16 -0.50
C ILE A 123 14.19 -21.05 0.33
N GLN A 124 15.08 -22.05 0.26
CA GLN A 124 16.35 -22.02 0.96
C GLN A 124 17.24 -20.86 0.49
N GLY A 125 17.22 -20.53 -0.80
CA GLY A 125 17.95 -19.38 -1.34
C GLY A 125 17.46 -18.05 -0.77
N LEU A 126 16.14 -17.87 -0.68
CA LEU A 126 15.52 -16.68 -0.07
C LEU A 126 15.81 -16.60 1.44
N ASP A 127 15.70 -17.71 2.17
CA ASP A 127 15.99 -17.77 3.61
C ASP A 127 17.47 -17.41 3.90
N ILE A 128 18.40 -17.68 2.97
CA ILE A 128 19.81 -17.27 3.06
C ILE A 128 19.99 -15.77 2.79
N GLU A 129 19.27 -15.21 1.80
CA GLU A 129 19.33 -13.78 1.47
C GLU A 129 18.81 -12.92 2.63
N ASP A 130 17.68 -13.31 3.25
CA ASP A 130 17.10 -12.61 4.40
C ASP A 130 18.00 -12.64 5.65
N ALA A 131 18.92 -13.61 5.73
CA ALA A 131 19.84 -13.78 6.85
C ALA A 131 21.17 -13.01 6.71
N GLN A 132 21.40 -12.29 5.59
CA GLN A 132 22.61 -11.49 5.31
C GLN A 132 22.40 -10.00 5.58
#